data_AF-A0AAQ4CZI4-F1
#
_entry.id   AF-A0AAQ4CZI4-F1
#
_cell.length_a   1.000
_cell.length_b   1.000
_cell.length_c   1.000
_cell.angle_alpha   90.00
_cell.angle_beta   90.00
_cell.angle_gamma   90.00
#
_symmetry.space_group_name_H-M   'P 1'
#
loop_
_entity.id
_entity.type
_entity.pdbx_description
1 polymer ?
#
loop_
_entity_poly.entity_id
_entity_poly.type
_entity_poly.pdbx_seq_one_letter_code
_entity_poly.pdbx_strand_id
1 'polypeptide(L)'
;METLRAGETACSGKFALEKRRVGEAPRWRNSALETHRAGETPRWRRSALENVRVGESPRWRNSALDKLRAGETPRWRKSASEKVRVGETPRWRNFALKKRRVGDSPRWRNSALETHRAGETPRWRKSAFEKVRVGESPRWRKSALEILRTLETPRWRHSALEKLRVGESPLWRRSALEKVRVGESPRWRNSALKKVRVGESPRWRNSALYKLRDEESPRRTNSAMEKLRVREKTALEKLYTGETPRCSNSALEQLRAGETLCWTNSALEKLRVGETPRWRNFALEKLRVGETSL
;
A
#
# COMPACT_ATOMS: atom_id res chain seq x y z
N MET A 1 22.82 -37.02 20.67
CA MET A 1 22.97 -36.52 19.28
C MET A 1 22.61 -37.64 18.34
N GLU A 2 21.34 -37.76 17.94
CA GLU A 2 20.94 -38.73 16.92
C GLU A 2 20.98 -38.06 15.54
N THR A 3 21.99 -38.42 14.74
CA THR A 3 22.10 -38.03 13.35
C THR A 3 21.54 -39.15 12.47
N LEU A 4 20.26 -39.09 12.11
CA LEU A 4 19.72 -39.93 11.04
C LEU A 4 20.19 -39.35 9.68
N ARG A 5 21.07 -40.07 8.98
CA ARG A 5 21.45 -39.80 7.57
C ARG A 5 20.41 -40.37 6.61
N ALA A 6 20.44 -39.86 5.38
CA ALA A 6 19.44 -39.92 4.33
C ALA A 6 18.96 -41.34 3.96
N GLY A 7 17.67 -41.44 3.60
CA GLY A 7 17.10 -42.61 2.90
C GLY A 7 15.71 -43.03 3.35
N GLU A 8 15.29 -42.69 4.57
CA GLU A 8 14.02 -43.20 5.10
C GLU A 8 12.91 -42.14 5.01
N THR A 9 11.82 -42.51 4.32
CA THR A 9 10.54 -41.81 4.43
C THR A 9 10.08 -41.90 5.89
N ALA A 10 10.48 -40.93 6.72
CA ALA A 10 10.08 -40.87 8.12
C ALA A 10 8.56 -40.62 8.22
N CYS A 11 7.81 -41.72 8.21
CA CYS A 11 6.42 -41.81 8.61
C CYS A 11 6.35 -42.04 10.13
N SER A 12 5.26 -41.53 10.71
CA SER A 12 4.77 -41.74 12.08
C SER A 12 5.40 -40.89 13.19
N GLY A 13 4.60 -40.52 14.20
CA GLY A 13 5.10 -40.09 15.52
C GLY A 13 4.96 -38.61 15.90
N LYS A 14 4.40 -38.36 17.09
CA LYS A 14 4.33 -37.07 17.78
C LYS A 14 5.69 -36.84 18.47
N PHE A 15 6.63 -36.20 17.78
CA PHE A 15 7.98 -36.00 18.33
C PHE A 15 8.15 -34.59 18.91
N ALA A 16 8.67 -34.53 20.14
CA ALA A 16 9.31 -33.36 20.73
C ALA A 16 10.81 -33.65 20.70
N LEU A 17 11.57 -32.99 19.82
CA LEU A 17 13.00 -33.25 19.64
C LEU A 17 13.77 -31.93 19.45
N GLU A 18 14.97 -31.88 20.02
CA GLU A 18 15.73 -30.65 20.25
C GLU A 18 16.40 -30.09 18.97
N LYS A 19 17.02 -30.95 18.14
CA LYS A 19 17.80 -30.56 16.93
C LYS A 19 17.73 -31.62 15.82
N ARG A 20 17.31 -31.26 14.59
CA ARG A 20 17.37 -32.15 13.40
C ARG A 20 17.83 -31.43 12.12
N ARG A 21 18.64 -32.11 11.30
CA ARG A 21 18.89 -31.80 9.87
C ARG A 21 18.23 -32.90 9.04
N VAL A 22 17.41 -32.54 8.06
CA VAL A 22 16.71 -33.52 7.21
C VAL A 22 16.91 -33.17 5.74
N GLY A 23 17.21 -34.21 4.94
CA GLY A 23 17.45 -34.15 3.50
C GLY A 23 16.19 -33.93 2.66
N GLU A 24 16.14 -34.52 1.46
CA GLU A 24 15.11 -34.26 0.45
C GLU A 24 13.69 -34.69 0.87
N ALA A 25 12.75 -33.74 0.78
CA ALA A 25 11.30 -33.93 0.83
C ALA A 25 10.66 -34.56 2.09
N PRO A 26 11.08 -34.24 3.34
CA PRO A 26 10.48 -34.86 4.52
C PRO A 26 9.03 -34.44 4.74
N ARG A 27 8.21 -35.37 5.26
CA ARG A 27 6.78 -35.16 5.51
C ARG A 27 6.44 -35.34 6.99
N TRP A 28 6.03 -34.26 7.63
CA TRP A 28 5.67 -34.23 9.04
C TRP A 28 4.16 -34.10 9.22
N ARG A 29 3.56 -35.02 9.97
CA ARG A 29 2.12 -34.97 10.28
C ARG A 29 1.85 -34.07 11.49
N ASN A 30 2.53 -34.33 12.61
CA ASN A 30 2.49 -33.57 13.85
C ASN A 30 3.93 -33.38 14.35
N SER A 31 4.42 -32.15 14.49
CA SER A 31 5.79 -31.88 14.95
C SER A 31 5.84 -30.72 15.94
N ALA A 32 6.51 -30.93 17.08
CA ALA A 32 6.92 -29.86 17.98
C ALA A 32 8.45 -29.84 18.02
N LEU A 33 9.08 -28.78 17.53
CA LEU A 33 10.55 -28.73 17.42
C LEU A 33 11.07 -27.36 17.85
N GLU A 34 12.13 -27.39 18.63
CA GLU A 34 12.77 -26.18 19.14
C GLU A 34 13.71 -25.57 18.09
N THR A 35 14.61 -26.38 17.51
CA THR A 35 15.48 -25.94 16.42
C THR A 35 15.47 -26.92 15.25
N HIS A 36 15.15 -26.44 14.05
CA HIS A 36 15.04 -27.30 12.86
C HIS A 36 15.66 -26.70 11.61
N ARG A 37 16.42 -27.52 10.88
CA ARG A 37 16.91 -27.23 9.53
C ARG A 37 16.41 -28.28 8.55
N ALA A 38 15.70 -27.84 7.52
CA ALA A 38 15.29 -28.71 6.40
C ALA A 38 15.85 -28.19 5.09
N GLY A 39 16.27 -29.14 4.24
CA GLY A 39 16.63 -28.89 2.86
C GLY A 39 15.39 -28.73 1.98
N GLU A 40 15.36 -29.44 0.86
CA GLU A 40 14.42 -29.22 -0.24
C GLU A 40 13.02 -29.80 0.01
N THR A 41 12.01 -29.03 -0.39
CA THR A 41 10.58 -29.41 -0.48
C THR A 41 9.89 -30.01 0.76
N PRO A 42 10.26 -29.67 2.01
CA PRO A 42 9.66 -30.28 3.19
C PRO A 42 8.18 -29.88 3.36
N ARG A 43 7.39 -30.81 3.91
CA ARG A 43 5.93 -30.65 4.10
C ARG A 43 5.53 -30.87 5.55
N TRP A 44 4.81 -29.91 6.12
CA TRP A 44 4.25 -30.00 7.47
C TRP A 44 2.73 -29.83 7.47
N ARG A 45 2.03 -30.75 8.13
CA ARG A 45 0.56 -30.66 8.31
C ARG A 45 0.16 -29.89 9.55
N ARG A 46 0.71 -30.22 10.73
CA ARG A 46 0.50 -29.54 12.00
C ARG A 46 1.85 -29.37 12.70
N SER A 47 2.26 -28.14 12.94
CA SER A 47 3.57 -27.86 13.52
C SER A 47 3.54 -26.70 14.51
N ALA A 48 4.26 -26.84 15.62
CA ALA A 48 4.63 -25.76 16.53
C ALA A 48 6.16 -25.73 16.58
N LEU A 49 6.77 -24.65 16.07
CA LEU A 49 8.22 -24.60 15.92
C LEU A 49 8.78 -23.26 16.40
N GLU A 50 9.86 -23.31 17.17
CA GLU A 50 10.43 -22.08 17.69
C GLU A 50 11.42 -21.47 16.68
N ASN A 51 12.45 -22.20 16.27
CA ASN A 51 13.52 -21.69 15.40
C ASN A 51 13.71 -22.57 14.15
N VAL A 52 13.21 -22.10 13.01
CA VAL A 52 13.19 -22.89 11.77
C VAL A 52 13.98 -22.20 10.67
N ARG A 53 14.88 -22.95 10.03
CA ARG A 53 15.48 -22.58 8.75
C ARG A 53 15.11 -23.61 7.70
N VAL A 54 14.52 -23.17 6.61
CA VAL A 54 14.16 -24.04 5.50
C VAL A 54 14.70 -23.48 4.21
N GLY A 55 15.23 -24.38 3.38
CA GLY A 55 15.60 -24.07 2.00
C GLY A 55 14.37 -23.94 1.11
N GLU A 56 14.38 -24.66 0.00
CA GLU A 56 13.47 -24.45 -1.12
C GLU A 56 12.09 -25.08 -0.93
N SER A 57 11.07 -24.40 -1.44
CA SER A 57 9.72 -24.92 -1.66
C SER A 57 8.99 -25.53 -0.45
N PRO A 58 9.15 -25.07 0.82
CA PRO A 58 8.46 -25.68 1.94
C PRO A 58 6.95 -25.46 1.91
N ARG A 59 6.19 -26.44 2.39
CA ARG A 59 4.72 -26.38 2.45
C ARG A 59 4.21 -26.58 3.88
N TRP A 60 3.43 -25.63 4.36
CA TRP A 60 2.84 -25.62 5.69
C TRP A 60 1.32 -25.56 5.61
N ARG A 61 0.63 -26.51 6.25
CA ARG A 61 -0.84 -26.49 6.32
C ARG A 61 -1.35 -25.70 7.53
N ASN A 62 -0.93 -26.08 8.73
CA ASN A 62 -1.27 -25.42 9.98
C ASN A 62 0.01 -25.28 10.82
N SER A 63 0.50 -24.05 11.02
CA SER A 63 1.78 -23.82 11.71
C SER A 63 1.71 -22.67 12.72
N ALA A 64 2.23 -22.88 13.92
CA ALA A 64 2.64 -21.83 14.85
C ALA A 64 4.17 -21.76 14.83
N LEU A 65 4.74 -20.60 14.53
CA LEU A 65 6.19 -20.43 14.35
C LEU A 65 6.71 -19.20 15.09
N ASP A 66 7.72 -19.27 15.93
CA ASP A 66 8.24 -18.05 16.56
C ASP A 66 9.22 -17.30 15.65
N LYS A 67 10.28 -17.97 15.21
CA LYS A 67 11.32 -17.44 14.32
C LYS A 67 11.50 -18.34 13.09
N LEU A 68 11.11 -17.81 11.93
CA LEU A 68 11.22 -18.52 10.65
C LEU A 68 12.16 -17.78 9.70
N ARG A 69 13.08 -18.54 9.09
CA ARG A 69 13.76 -18.20 7.84
C ARG A 69 13.40 -19.23 6.79
N ALA A 70 12.73 -18.81 5.73
CA ALA A 70 12.45 -19.67 4.57
C ALA A 70 13.11 -19.07 3.33
N GLY A 71 13.69 -19.95 2.51
CA GLY A 71 14.22 -19.61 1.19
C GLY A 71 13.09 -19.40 0.18
N GLU A 72 13.23 -20.05 -0.96
CA GLU A 72 12.44 -19.78 -2.17
C GLU A 72 11.08 -20.49 -2.19
N THR A 73 10.09 -19.82 -2.80
CA THR A 73 8.73 -20.30 -3.11
C THR A 73 7.91 -20.93 -1.97
N PRO A 74 8.07 -20.54 -0.69
CA PRO A 74 7.39 -21.24 0.40
C PRO A 74 5.88 -20.97 0.41
N ARG A 75 5.10 -21.98 0.85
CA ARG A 75 3.63 -21.96 0.82
C ARG A 75 3.02 -22.24 2.20
N TRP A 76 2.12 -21.36 2.64
CA TRP A 76 1.39 -21.50 3.90
C TRP A 76 -0.13 -21.40 3.70
N ARG A 77 -0.87 -22.31 4.35
CA ARG A 77 -2.33 -22.29 4.33
C ARG A 77 -2.94 -21.60 5.56
N LYS A 78 -2.52 -21.95 6.77
CA LYS A 78 -2.91 -21.32 8.03
C LYS A 78 -1.68 -21.20 8.91
N SER A 79 -1.33 -19.99 9.31
CA SER A 79 -0.10 -19.76 10.05
C SER A 79 -0.22 -18.59 11.03
N ALA A 80 0.25 -18.81 12.26
CA ALA A 80 0.54 -17.75 13.22
C ALA A 80 2.05 -17.74 13.47
N SER A 81 2.64 -16.56 13.56
CA SER A 81 4.08 -16.45 13.79
C SER A 81 4.47 -15.10 14.39
N GLU A 82 5.58 -15.06 15.10
CA GLU A 82 6.06 -13.81 15.71
C GLU A 82 6.98 -13.04 14.74
N LYS A 83 8.03 -13.71 14.23
CA LYS A 83 9.09 -13.13 13.41
C LYS A 83 9.38 -14.00 12.18
N VAL A 84 9.08 -13.45 11.00
CA VAL A 84 9.23 -14.16 9.74
C VAL A 84 10.15 -13.40 8.79
N ARG A 85 11.18 -14.08 8.28
CA ARG A 85 11.99 -13.65 7.13
C ARG A 85 11.81 -14.67 6.02
N VAL A 86 11.40 -14.20 4.85
CA VAL A 86 11.20 -15.06 3.70
C VAL A 86 11.83 -14.43 2.48
N GLY A 87 12.52 -15.24 1.69
CA GLY A 87 13.02 -14.85 0.38
C GLY A 87 11.88 -14.75 -0.63
N GLU A 88 12.09 -15.38 -1.78
CA GLU A 88 11.35 -15.09 -3.00
C GLU A 88 10.00 -15.81 -3.11
N THR A 89 9.06 -15.14 -3.77
CA THR A 89 7.75 -15.64 -4.25
C THR A 89 6.86 -16.37 -3.23
N PRO A 90 6.81 -15.96 -1.94
CA PRO A 90 6.06 -16.73 -0.96
C PRO A 90 4.55 -16.58 -1.13
N ARG A 91 3.80 -17.65 -0.84
CA ARG A 91 2.34 -17.69 -0.96
C ARG A 91 1.66 -18.02 0.35
N TRP A 92 0.71 -17.18 0.74
CA TRP A 92 0.01 -17.32 2.02
C TRP A 92 -1.49 -17.15 1.87
N ARG A 93 -2.25 -18.08 2.46
CA ARG A 93 -3.71 -18.07 2.40
C ARG A 93 -4.34 -17.33 3.58
N ASN A 94 -4.05 -17.75 4.81
CA ASN A 94 -4.57 -17.14 6.02
C ASN A 94 -3.45 -17.03 7.06
N PHE A 95 -3.20 -15.83 7.57
CA PHE A 95 -2.14 -15.63 8.55
C PHE A 95 -2.38 -14.39 9.43
N ALA A 96 -1.83 -14.45 10.64
CA ALA A 96 -1.81 -13.38 11.63
C ALA A 96 -0.42 -13.33 12.30
N LEU A 97 0.29 -12.20 12.22
CA LEU A 97 1.68 -12.09 12.73
C LEU A 97 1.96 -10.69 13.29
N LYS A 98 2.99 -10.59 14.15
CA LYS A 98 3.48 -9.31 14.69
C LYS A 98 4.49 -8.61 13.77
N LYS A 99 5.58 -9.30 13.37
CA LYS A 99 6.72 -8.69 12.66
C LYS A 99 7.18 -9.51 11.45
N ARG A 100 7.35 -8.84 10.30
CA ARG A 100 7.76 -9.55 9.07
C ARG A 100 8.62 -8.74 8.10
N ARG A 101 9.57 -9.45 7.46
CA ARG A 101 10.30 -9.01 6.27
C ARG A 101 10.16 -10.05 5.15
N VAL A 102 9.86 -9.58 3.95
CA VAL A 102 9.71 -10.41 2.75
C VAL A 102 10.51 -9.82 1.64
N GLY A 103 11.21 -10.68 0.90
CA GLY A 103 11.69 -10.36 -0.44
C GLY A 103 10.53 -10.32 -1.43
N ASP A 104 10.80 -10.86 -2.61
CA ASP A 104 10.09 -10.42 -3.82
C ASP A 104 8.82 -11.19 -4.14
N SER A 105 7.90 -10.52 -4.82
CA SER A 105 6.67 -11.08 -5.37
C SER A 105 5.76 -11.85 -4.38
N PRO A 106 5.59 -11.45 -3.11
CA PRO A 106 4.80 -12.22 -2.18
C PRO A 106 3.29 -12.10 -2.44
N ARG A 107 2.56 -13.20 -2.29
CA ARG A 107 1.10 -13.26 -2.53
C ARG A 107 0.31 -13.60 -1.27
N TRP A 108 -0.68 -12.76 -0.98
CA TRP A 108 -1.48 -12.77 0.24
C TRP A 108 -2.96 -12.83 -0.06
N ARG A 109 -3.65 -13.86 0.47
CA ARG A 109 -5.10 -13.93 0.35
C ARG A 109 -5.81 -13.21 1.50
N ASN A 110 -5.53 -13.56 2.75
CA ASN A 110 -6.11 -12.96 3.94
C ASN A 110 -5.01 -12.69 4.96
N SER A 111 -4.88 -11.44 5.38
CA SER A 111 -3.75 -10.94 6.15
C SER A 111 -4.15 -9.99 7.27
N ALA A 112 -3.62 -10.21 8.46
CA ALA A 112 -3.69 -9.28 9.59
C ALA A 112 -2.29 -9.16 10.23
N LEU A 113 -1.74 -7.95 10.29
CA LEU A 113 -0.38 -7.71 10.82
C LEU A 113 -0.25 -6.38 11.55
N GLU A 114 0.61 -6.36 12.55
CA GLU A 114 1.01 -5.14 13.24
C GLU A 114 2.07 -4.39 12.41
N THR A 115 3.21 -5.02 12.12
CA THR A 115 4.32 -4.39 11.38
C THR A 115 4.82 -5.25 10.22
N HIS A 116 4.84 -4.66 9.02
CA HIS A 116 5.20 -5.38 7.79
C HIS A 116 6.17 -4.60 6.90
N ARG A 117 7.20 -5.30 6.40
CA ARG A 117 8.03 -4.86 5.27
C ARG A 117 7.97 -5.88 4.15
N ALA A 118 7.59 -5.46 2.95
CA ALA A 118 7.75 -6.25 1.73
C ALA A 118 8.63 -5.50 0.74
N GLY A 119 9.43 -6.27 -0.01
CA GLY A 119 10.15 -5.82 -1.20
C GLY A 119 9.18 -5.64 -2.37
N GLU A 120 9.56 -6.18 -3.52
CA GLU A 120 8.98 -5.83 -4.81
C GLU A 120 7.69 -6.57 -5.14
N THR A 121 6.80 -5.88 -5.86
CA THR A 121 5.56 -6.40 -6.47
C THR A 121 4.61 -7.23 -5.59
N PRO A 122 4.45 -6.93 -4.28
CA PRO A 122 3.59 -7.72 -3.42
C PRO A 122 2.10 -7.56 -3.77
N ARG A 123 1.34 -8.65 -3.60
CA ARG A 123 -0.09 -8.70 -3.94
C ARG A 123 -0.94 -9.11 -2.74
N TRP A 124 -1.89 -8.26 -2.34
CA TRP A 124 -2.85 -8.51 -1.27
C TRP A 124 -4.30 -8.52 -1.74
N ARG A 125 -5.04 -9.56 -1.36
CA ARG A 125 -6.48 -9.65 -1.64
C ARG A 125 -7.34 -9.08 -0.51
N LYS A 126 -7.05 -9.40 0.75
CA LYS A 126 -7.70 -8.85 1.94
C LYS A 126 -6.64 -8.61 3.02
N SER A 127 -6.52 -7.38 3.49
CA SER A 127 -5.47 -6.99 4.44
C SER A 127 -5.95 -5.98 5.47
N ALA A 128 -5.52 -6.19 6.71
CA ALA A 128 -5.66 -5.24 7.81
C ALA A 128 -4.29 -5.06 8.46
N PHE A 129 -3.69 -3.87 8.40
CA PHE A 129 -2.37 -3.61 8.95
C PHE A 129 -2.27 -2.31 9.76
N GLU A 130 -1.48 -2.32 10.83
CA GLU A 130 -1.18 -1.09 11.56
C GLU A 130 -0.09 -0.29 10.83
N LYS A 131 1.10 -0.87 10.64
CA LYS A 131 2.27 -0.20 10.04
C LYS A 131 2.86 -1.01 8.91
N VAL A 132 2.90 -0.43 7.71
CA VAL A 132 3.41 -1.10 6.51
C VAL A 132 4.41 -0.23 5.78
N ARG A 133 5.53 -0.85 5.39
CA ARG A 133 6.43 -0.31 4.37
C ARG A 133 6.48 -1.29 3.22
N VAL A 134 6.31 -0.78 2.01
CA VAL A 134 6.40 -1.58 0.80
C VAL A 134 7.35 -0.90 -0.17
N GLY A 135 8.13 -1.71 -0.87
CA GLY A 135 8.86 -1.27 -2.05
C GLY A 135 7.91 -1.02 -3.22
N GLU A 136 8.31 -1.49 -4.38
CA GLU A 136 7.74 -1.10 -5.66
C GLU A 136 6.47 -1.88 -6.04
N SER A 137 5.60 -1.22 -6.80
CA SER A 137 4.47 -1.83 -7.51
C SER A 137 3.49 -2.68 -6.66
N PRO A 138 3.14 -2.30 -5.42
CA PRO A 138 2.25 -3.13 -4.62
C PRO A 138 0.81 -3.09 -5.13
N ARG A 139 0.12 -4.23 -5.09
CA ARG A 139 -1.28 -4.35 -5.53
C ARG A 139 -2.20 -4.78 -4.41
N TRP A 140 -3.25 -4.01 -4.18
CA TRP A 140 -4.20 -4.21 -3.09
C TRP A 140 -5.64 -4.25 -3.60
N ARG A 141 -6.38 -5.30 -3.23
CA ARG A 141 -7.79 -5.43 -3.60
C ARG A 141 -8.75 -4.88 -2.54
N LYS A 142 -8.54 -5.24 -1.27
CA LYS A 142 -9.31 -4.76 -0.12
C LYS A 142 -8.34 -4.57 1.05
N SER A 143 -8.24 -3.35 1.56
CA SER A 143 -7.27 -3.01 2.59
C SER A 143 -7.82 -2.02 3.62
N ALA A 144 -7.49 -2.24 4.89
CA ALA A 144 -7.62 -1.27 5.96
C ALA A 144 -6.25 -1.09 6.61
N LEU A 145 -5.67 0.12 6.57
CA LEU A 145 -4.34 0.37 7.13
C LEU A 145 -4.27 1.68 7.90
N GLU A 146 -3.54 1.70 9.03
CA GLU A 146 -3.34 2.93 9.78
C GLU A 146 -2.20 3.77 9.19
N ILE A 147 -1.00 3.19 9.03
CA ILE A 147 0.19 3.87 8.56
C ILE A 147 0.81 3.10 7.40
N LEU A 148 0.91 3.75 6.23
CA LEU A 148 1.53 3.18 5.05
C LEU A 148 2.61 4.10 4.47
N ARG A 149 3.74 3.49 4.11
CA ARG A 149 4.75 4.06 3.22
C ARG A 149 4.97 3.15 2.03
N THR A 150 4.81 3.68 0.82
CA THR A 150 5.14 2.98 -0.42
C THR A 150 6.03 3.87 -1.27
N LEU A 151 7.01 3.26 -1.94
CA LEU A 151 7.89 3.99 -2.85
C LEU A 151 7.14 4.30 -4.15
N GLU A 152 6.84 3.26 -4.94
CA GLU A 152 6.39 3.48 -6.33
C GLU A 152 5.14 2.70 -6.73
N THR A 153 4.32 3.34 -7.57
CA THR A 153 3.22 2.80 -8.39
C THR A 153 2.21 1.89 -7.69
N PRO A 154 1.76 2.18 -6.45
CA PRO A 154 0.85 1.30 -5.76
C PRO A 154 -0.55 1.35 -6.39
N ARG A 155 -1.21 0.18 -6.51
CA ARG A 155 -2.56 0.06 -7.09
C ARG A 155 -3.57 -0.44 -6.06
N TRP A 156 -4.68 0.28 -5.91
CA TRP A 156 -5.73 0.02 -4.92
C TRP A 156 -7.12 -0.05 -5.56
N ARG A 157 -7.91 -1.04 -5.16
CA ARG A 157 -9.33 -1.19 -5.61
C ARG A 157 -10.39 -0.85 -4.56
N HIS A 158 -10.05 -1.02 -3.29
CA HIS A 158 -10.87 -0.69 -2.13
C HIS A 158 -9.97 -0.48 -0.94
N SER A 159 -9.99 0.70 -0.36
CA SER A 159 -9.09 1.03 0.74
C SER A 159 -9.68 2.01 1.73
N ALA A 160 -9.48 1.75 3.01
CA ALA A 160 -9.67 2.70 4.09
C ALA A 160 -8.31 2.92 4.78
N LEU A 161 -7.76 4.14 4.74
CA LEU A 161 -6.44 4.42 5.32
C LEU A 161 -6.41 5.71 6.12
N GLU A 162 -5.67 5.72 7.23
CA GLU A 162 -5.55 6.93 8.04
C GLU A 162 -4.38 7.81 7.58
N LYS A 163 -3.15 7.30 7.58
CA LYS A 163 -1.92 8.05 7.29
C LYS A 163 -1.13 7.39 6.16
N LEU A 164 -0.93 8.12 5.08
CA LEU A 164 -0.29 7.62 3.87
C LEU A 164 0.85 8.54 3.41
N ARG A 165 1.98 7.93 3.05
CA ARG A 165 3.01 8.54 2.21
C ARG A 165 3.29 7.63 1.01
N VAL A 166 3.08 8.17 -0.19
CA VAL A 166 3.43 7.50 -1.44
C VAL A 166 4.40 8.39 -2.21
N GLY A 167 5.41 7.80 -2.84
CA GLY A 167 6.18 8.48 -3.87
C GLY A 167 5.32 8.65 -5.12
N GLU A 168 5.51 7.76 -6.09
CA GLU A 168 5.10 8.03 -7.47
C GLU A 168 3.87 7.26 -7.94
N SER A 169 3.06 7.92 -8.77
CA SER A 169 2.03 7.35 -9.63
C SER A 169 1.05 6.36 -8.99
N PRO A 170 0.46 6.65 -7.79
CA PRO A 170 -0.51 5.73 -7.23
C PRO A 170 -1.84 5.77 -7.97
N LEU A 171 -2.47 4.59 -8.06
CA LEU A 171 -3.81 4.41 -8.64
C LEU A 171 -4.79 3.95 -7.57
N TRP A 172 -5.81 4.77 -7.32
CA TRP A 172 -6.85 4.51 -6.32
C TRP A 172 -8.22 4.43 -6.95
N ARG A 173 -8.97 3.39 -6.55
CA ARG A 173 -10.40 3.25 -6.85
C ARG A 173 -11.12 2.94 -5.54
N ARG A 174 -12.24 3.62 -5.27
CA ARG A 174 -13.10 3.37 -4.09
C ARG A 174 -12.32 3.45 -2.78
N SER A 175 -11.87 4.65 -2.46
CA SER A 175 -10.95 4.90 -1.35
C SER A 175 -11.52 5.91 -0.36
N ALA A 176 -11.31 5.67 0.93
CA ALA A 176 -11.60 6.62 2.00
C ALA A 176 -10.29 6.87 2.78
N LEU A 177 -9.73 8.08 2.70
CA LEU A 177 -8.44 8.38 3.35
C LEU A 177 -8.45 9.66 4.17
N GLU A 178 -7.74 9.66 5.30
CA GLU A 178 -7.73 10.82 6.20
C GLU A 178 -6.58 11.79 5.90
N LYS A 179 -5.33 11.33 5.95
CA LYS A 179 -4.11 12.14 5.83
C LYS A 179 -3.18 11.54 4.79
N VAL A 180 -3.09 12.19 3.63
CA VAL A 180 -2.38 11.66 2.48
C VAL A 180 -1.30 12.64 2.02
N ARG A 181 -0.09 12.13 1.82
CA ARG A 181 0.96 12.79 1.06
C ARG A 181 1.33 11.90 -0.13
N VAL A 182 1.20 12.44 -1.33
CA VAL A 182 1.67 11.79 -2.55
C VAL A 182 2.64 12.72 -3.25
N GLY A 183 3.69 12.17 -3.85
CA GLY A 183 4.49 12.87 -4.83
C GLY A 183 3.72 13.00 -6.14
N GLU A 184 4.22 12.34 -7.18
CA GLU A 184 3.86 12.62 -8.56
C GLU A 184 2.67 11.81 -9.08
N SER A 185 1.88 12.46 -9.94
CA SER A 185 0.88 11.85 -10.83
C SER A 185 -0.14 10.88 -10.20
N PRO A 186 -0.72 11.16 -9.00
CA PRO A 186 -1.74 10.28 -8.46
C PRO A 186 -3.03 10.32 -9.28
N ARG A 187 -3.69 9.16 -9.39
CA ARG A 187 -5.03 9.05 -9.99
C ARG A 187 -6.03 8.49 -9.00
N TRP A 188 -7.13 9.21 -8.82
CA TRP A 188 -8.20 8.88 -7.90
C TRP A 188 -9.54 8.75 -8.63
N ARG A 189 -10.28 7.68 -8.31
CA ARG A 189 -11.64 7.46 -8.80
C ARG A 189 -12.55 7.02 -7.68
N ASN A 190 -13.71 7.66 -7.53
CA ASN A 190 -14.69 7.34 -6.50
C ASN A 190 -14.04 7.39 -5.09
N SER A 191 -13.43 8.51 -4.72
CA SER A 191 -12.64 8.62 -3.49
C SER A 191 -13.13 9.75 -2.58
N ALA A 192 -13.07 9.52 -1.27
CA ALA A 192 -13.38 10.50 -0.24
C ALA A 192 -12.11 10.77 0.58
N LEU A 193 -11.60 12.00 0.57
CA LEU A 193 -10.35 12.35 1.29
C LEU A 193 -10.53 13.57 2.20
N LYS A 194 -9.93 13.53 3.40
CA LYS A 194 -10.01 14.67 4.34
C LYS A 194 -8.87 15.68 4.16
N LYS A 195 -7.61 15.26 4.28
CA LYS A 195 -6.43 16.13 4.20
C LYS A 195 -5.41 15.53 3.26
N VAL A 196 -5.18 16.20 2.14
CA VAL A 196 -4.31 15.71 1.07
C VAL A 196 -3.27 16.75 0.73
N ARG A 197 -2.02 16.32 0.59
CA ARG A 197 -0.96 17.06 -0.11
C ARG A 197 -0.53 16.22 -1.30
N VAL A 198 -0.60 16.79 -2.49
CA VAL A 198 -0.08 16.16 -3.71
C VAL A 198 1.02 17.04 -4.28
N GLY A 199 2.03 16.40 -4.86
CA GLY A 199 2.99 17.05 -5.75
C GLY A 199 2.37 17.29 -7.13
N GLU A 200 2.98 16.71 -8.15
CA GLU A 200 2.69 17.07 -9.54
C GLU A 200 1.49 16.35 -10.14
N SER A 201 0.75 17.08 -10.98
CA SER A 201 -0.27 16.55 -11.90
C SER A 201 -1.30 15.54 -11.35
N PRO A 202 -2.00 15.80 -10.22
CA PRO A 202 -3.05 14.91 -9.76
C PRO A 202 -4.26 14.85 -10.68
N ARG A 203 -4.85 13.65 -10.80
CA ARG A 203 -6.12 13.43 -11.52
C ARG A 203 -7.22 12.89 -10.60
N TRP A 204 -8.37 13.56 -10.62
CA TRP A 204 -9.52 13.24 -9.80
C TRP A 204 -10.76 13.00 -10.65
N ARG A 205 -11.49 11.92 -10.33
CA ARG A 205 -12.81 11.62 -10.92
C ARG A 205 -13.78 11.15 -9.86
N ASN A 206 -14.98 11.72 -9.83
CA ASN A 206 -16.03 11.32 -8.87
C ASN A 206 -15.49 11.33 -7.43
N SER A 207 -14.81 12.40 -7.01
CA SER A 207 -14.13 12.44 -5.72
C SER A 207 -14.61 13.60 -4.86
N ALA A 208 -14.71 13.37 -3.56
CA ALA A 208 -15.07 14.35 -2.55
C ALA A 208 -13.85 14.62 -1.66
N LEU A 209 -13.47 15.88 -1.51
CA LEU A 209 -12.20 16.27 -0.89
C LEU A 209 -12.42 17.44 0.08
N TYR A 210 -12.00 17.32 1.33
CA TYR A 210 -12.17 18.42 2.28
C TYR A 210 -11.07 19.48 2.14
N LYS A 211 -9.80 19.12 2.37
CA LYS A 211 -8.63 20.01 2.23
C LYS A 211 -7.59 19.42 1.29
N LEU A 212 -7.28 20.12 0.20
CA LEU A 212 -6.15 19.80 -0.68
C LEU A 212 -5.15 20.96 -0.71
N ARG A 213 -3.87 20.60 -0.57
CA ARG A 213 -2.74 21.39 -1.01
C ARG A 213 -2.12 20.73 -2.23
N ASP A 214 -2.05 21.47 -3.32
CA ASP A 214 -1.41 21.04 -4.56
C ASP A 214 -0.16 21.89 -4.79
N GLU A 215 0.93 21.24 -5.20
CA GLU A 215 2.12 21.97 -5.67
C GLU A 215 1.99 22.34 -7.15
N GLU A 216 1.14 21.65 -7.92
CA GLU A 216 0.87 21.92 -9.34
C GLU A 216 -0.62 21.78 -9.69
N SER A 217 -0.99 22.20 -10.90
CA SER A 217 -2.30 22.10 -11.54
C SER A 217 -3.01 20.73 -11.44
N PRO A 218 -4.11 20.63 -10.66
CA PRO A 218 -4.96 19.44 -10.67
C PRO A 218 -5.84 19.35 -11.92
N ARG A 219 -6.17 18.11 -12.32
CA ARG A 219 -7.29 17.83 -13.23
C ARG A 219 -8.44 17.17 -12.48
N ARG A 220 -9.65 17.74 -12.57
CA ARG A 220 -10.83 17.27 -11.84
C ARG A 220 -12.05 17.14 -12.73
N THR A 221 -12.80 16.07 -12.49
CA THR A 221 -14.05 15.78 -13.18
C THR A 221 -15.07 15.25 -12.16
N ASN A 222 -16.30 15.77 -12.17
CA ASN A 222 -17.38 15.35 -11.26
C ASN A 222 -16.91 15.29 -9.80
N SER A 223 -16.27 16.35 -9.29
CA SER A 223 -15.63 16.32 -7.97
C SER A 223 -16.04 17.52 -7.13
N ALA A 224 -16.24 17.27 -5.84
CA ALA A 224 -16.59 18.29 -4.85
C ALA A 224 -15.41 18.55 -3.92
N MET A 225 -15.18 19.81 -3.58
CA MET A 225 -14.14 20.18 -2.63
C MET A 225 -14.53 21.35 -1.73
N GLU A 226 -14.07 21.35 -0.48
CA GLU A 226 -14.25 22.49 0.41
C GLU A 226 -13.13 23.52 0.24
N LYS A 227 -11.87 23.09 0.39
CA LYS A 227 -10.71 23.99 0.45
C LYS A 227 -9.59 23.53 -0.48
N LEU A 228 -9.24 24.39 -1.45
CA LEU A 228 -8.11 24.22 -2.34
C LEU A 228 -7.08 25.34 -2.16
N ARG A 229 -5.82 24.95 -1.92
CA ARG A 229 -4.66 25.83 -2.07
C ARG A 229 -3.74 25.24 -3.14
N VAL A 230 -3.51 26.00 -4.21
CA VAL A 230 -2.48 25.71 -5.22
C VAL A 230 -1.32 26.66 -4.96
N ARG A 231 -0.08 26.15 -4.96
CA ARG A 231 1.11 26.98 -4.79
C ARG A 231 1.31 27.87 -6.03
N GLU A 232 1.78 29.10 -5.81
CA GLU A 232 2.18 30.00 -6.89
C GLU A 232 3.57 29.63 -7.39
N LYS A 233 3.69 29.30 -8.68
CA LYS A 233 4.98 29.16 -9.36
C LYS A 233 5.55 30.54 -9.71
N THR A 234 6.85 30.71 -9.51
CA THR A 234 7.57 31.95 -9.90
C THR A 234 7.56 32.10 -11.42
N ALA A 235 7.66 33.34 -11.94
CA ALA A 235 7.53 33.64 -13.37
C ALA A 235 8.49 32.82 -14.28
N LEU A 236 9.66 32.41 -13.77
CA LEU A 236 10.62 31.57 -14.47
C LEU A 236 10.18 30.10 -14.61
N GLU A 237 9.50 29.54 -13.60
CA GLU A 237 8.94 28.17 -13.66
C GLU A 237 7.71 28.10 -14.58
N LYS A 238 6.99 29.23 -14.76
CA LYS A 238 5.81 29.32 -15.65
C LYS A 238 6.14 29.03 -17.13
N LEU A 239 7.34 29.34 -17.59
CA LEU A 239 7.77 29.13 -18.99
C LEU A 239 8.07 27.66 -19.33
N TYR A 240 8.40 26.84 -18.33
CA TYR A 240 8.78 25.44 -18.55
C TYR A 240 7.62 24.44 -18.35
N THR A 241 6.56 24.79 -17.60
CA THR A 241 5.44 23.88 -17.29
C THR A 241 4.10 24.44 -17.78
N GLY A 242 3.78 24.27 -19.05
CA GLY A 242 2.57 24.81 -19.71
C GLY A 242 1.25 24.09 -19.44
N GLU A 243 0.99 23.56 -18.24
CA GLU A 243 -0.29 22.90 -17.92
C GLU A 243 -1.24 23.79 -17.09
N THR A 244 -2.24 24.38 -17.74
CA THR A 244 -3.37 25.05 -17.06
C THR A 244 -4.22 24.04 -16.29
N PRO A 245 -4.56 24.28 -15.01
CA PRO A 245 -5.48 23.43 -14.26
C PRO A 245 -6.87 23.39 -14.92
N ARG A 246 -7.49 22.20 -14.94
CA ARG A 246 -8.79 21.95 -15.59
C ARG A 246 -9.78 21.30 -14.64
N CYS A 247 -10.89 21.98 -14.40
CA CYS A 247 -12.01 21.49 -13.62
C CYS A 247 -13.27 21.44 -14.48
N SER A 248 -13.95 20.29 -14.52
CA SER A 248 -15.27 20.16 -15.13
C SER A 248 -16.27 19.52 -14.19
N ASN A 249 -17.52 19.99 -14.23
CA ASN A 249 -18.61 19.50 -13.37
C ASN A 249 -18.18 19.44 -11.90
N SER A 250 -17.61 20.54 -11.39
CA SER A 250 -16.98 20.57 -10.07
C SER A 250 -17.58 21.66 -9.19
N ALA A 251 -17.70 21.38 -7.90
CA ALA A 251 -18.14 22.33 -6.88
C ALA A 251 -16.98 22.59 -5.91
N LEU A 252 -16.70 23.86 -5.61
CA LEU A 252 -15.64 24.25 -4.69
C LEU A 252 -16.11 25.39 -3.77
N GLU A 253 -15.88 25.33 -2.47
CA GLU A 253 -16.25 26.46 -1.59
C GLU A 253 -15.16 27.54 -1.57
N GLN A 254 -13.89 27.14 -1.41
CA GLN A 254 -12.79 28.09 -1.22
C GLN A 254 -11.59 27.76 -2.10
N LEU A 255 -11.19 28.73 -2.91
CA LEU A 255 -9.99 28.67 -3.75
C LEU A 255 -9.01 29.79 -3.41
N ARG A 256 -7.75 29.41 -3.22
CA ARG A 256 -6.58 30.31 -3.30
C ARG A 256 -5.60 29.77 -4.34
N ALA A 257 -5.37 30.54 -5.39
CA ALA A 257 -4.45 30.22 -6.48
C ALA A 257 -3.92 31.50 -7.13
N GLY A 258 -2.65 31.57 -7.52
CA GLY A 258 -2.12 32.71 -8.28
C GLY A 258 -1.94 32.44 -9.78
N GLU A 259 -2.60 31.40 -10.32
CA GLU A 259 -2.50 30.99 -11.73
C GLU A 259 -3.85 31.07 -12.46
N THR A 260 -3.79 31.15 -13.79
CA THR A 260 -4.96 31.08 -14.68
C THR A 260 -5.59 29.67 -14.66
N LEU A 261 -6.88 29.60 -14.30
CA LEU A 261 -7.63 28.34 -14.23
C LEU A 261 -8.67 28.24 -15.35
N CYS A 262 -8.89 27.01 -15.85
CA CYS A 262 -9.94 26.70 -16.80
C CYS A 262 -11.06 25.89 -16.12
N TRP A 263 -12.26 26.47 -16.06
CA TRP A 263 -13.43 25.84 -15.46
C TRP A 263 -14.58 25.74 -16.45
N THR A 264 -15.24 24.58 -16.46
CA THR A 264 -16.45 24.34 -17.25
C THR A 264 -17.54 23.73 -16.38
N ASN A 265 -18.78 24.23 -16.51
CA ASN A 265 -19.96 23.72 -15.79
C ASN A 265 -19.68 23.54 -14.29
N SER A 266 -19.26 24.61 -13.61
CA SER A 266 -18.76 24.51 -12.23
C SER A 266 -19.26 25.65 -11.35
N ALA A 267 -19.25 25.44 -10.04
CA ALA A 267 -19.71 26.41 -9.04
C ALA A 267 -18.61 26.67 -8.00
N LEU A 268 -18.43 27.94 -7.64
CA LEU A 268 -17.47 28.40 -6.64
C LEU A 268 -18.06 29.48 -5.74
N GLU A 269 -17.91 29.34 -4.42
CA GLU A 269 -18.39 30.37 -3.50
C GLU A 269 -17.38 31.50 -3.34
N LYS A 270 -16.13 31.19 -2.99
CA LYS A 270 -15.10 32.18 -2.65
C LYS A 270 -13.82 31.96 -3.42
N LEU A 271 -13.41 32.98 -4.16
CA LEU A 271 -12.22 32.99 -4.98
C LEU A 271 -11.25 34.10 -4.57
N ARG A 272 -9.97 33.75 -4.37
CA ARG A 272 -8.85 34.70 -4.31
C ARG A 272 -7.82 34.34 -5.37
N VAL A 273 -7.56 35.26 -6.30
CA VAL A 273 -6.57 35.07 -7.39
C VAL A 273 -5.64 36.25 -7.57
N GLY A 274 -4.44 35.96 -8.07
CA GLY A 274 -3.51 36.97 -8.60
C GLY A 274 -3.75 37.33 -10.07
N GLU A 275 -4.24 36.40 -10.89
CA GLU A 275 -4.47 36.59 -12.35
C GLU A 275 -5.90 36.20 -12.76
N THR A 276 -6.45 36.79 -13.82
CA THR A 276 -7.84 36.58 -14.26
C THR A 276 -8.08 35.17 -14.85
N PRO A 277 -8.98 34.37 -14.25
CA PRO A 277 -9.32 33.01 -14.74
C PRO A 277 -10.23 33.01 -15.98
N ARG A 278 -10.22 31.89 -16.74
CA ARG A 278 -11.07 31.67 -17.93
C ARG A 278 -12.25 30.74 -17.59
N TRP A 279 -13.46 31.21 -17.90
CA TRP A 279 -14.71 30.55 -17.49
C TRP A 279 -15.60 30.17 -18.67
N ARG A 280 -16.35 29.08 -18.53
CA ARG A 280 -17.50 28.75 -19.39
C ARG A 280 -18.59 28.07 -18.55
N ASN A 281 -19.82 28.58 -18.59
CA ASN A 281 -20.97 28.08 -17.82
C ASN A 281 -20.64 27.94 -16.31
N PHE A 282 -20.47 29.07 -15.63
CA PHE A 282 -19.94 29.13 -14.26
C PHE A 282 -20.80 29.97 -13.32
N ALA A 283 -20.86 29.60 -12.04
CA ALA A 283 -21.48 30.38 -10.98
C ALA A 283 -20.44 30.76 -9.90
N LEU A 284 -20.29 32.07 -9.62
CA LEU A 284 -19.37 32.62 -8.63
C LEU A 284 -20.10 33.57 -7.68
N GLU A 285 -19.96 33.36 -6.36
CA GLU A 285 -20.61 34.26 -5.38
C GLU A 285 -19.71 35.44 -4.99
N LYS A 286 -18.42 35.18 -4.70
CA LYS A 286 -17.50 36.20 -4.19
C LYS A 286 -16.12 36.10 -4.85
N LEU A 287 -15.69 37.17 -5.49
CA LEU A 287 -14.36 37.33 -6.09
C LEU A 287 -13.54 38.39 -5.32
N ARG A 288 -12.29 38.06 -5.00
CA ARG A 288 -11.27 39.05 -4.62
C ARG A 288 -10.05 38.89 -5.52
N VAL A 289 -9.68 39.97 -6.18
CA VAL A 289 -8.48 40.08 -7.03
C VAL A 289 -7.52 41.04 -6.33
N GLY A 290 -6.27 40.62 -6.14
CA GLY A 290 -5.23 41.43 -5.49
C GLY A 290 -3.95 40.62 -5.26
N GLU A 291 -2.84 41.30 -5.05
CA GLU A 291 -1.56 40.66 -4.74
C GLU A 291 -1.71 39.78 -3.49
N THR A 292 -1.44 38.49 -3.63
CA THR A 292 -1.51 37.48 -2.58
C THR A 292 -0.32 37.64 -1.63
N SER A 293 -0.34 38.66 -0.76
CA SER A 293 0.67 38.82 0.29
C SER A 293 0.43 37.84 1.46
N LEU A 294 1.35 36.85 1.55
CA LEU A 294 1.73 35.95 2.66
C LEU A 294 0.70 34.97 3.28
#